data_AF-A0A7S3RME9-F1
#
_entry.id   AF-A0A7S3RME9-F1
#
_cell.length_a   1.000
_cell.length_b   1.000
_cell.length_c   1.000
_cell.angle_alpha   90.00
_cell.angle_beta   90.00
_cell.angle_gamma   90.00
#
_symmetry.space_group_name_H-M   'P 1'
#
loop_
_entity.id
_entity.type
_entity.pdbx_description
1 polymer ?
#
loop_
_entity_poly.entity_id
_entity_poly.type
_entity_poly.pdbx_seq_one_letter_code
_entity_poly.pdbx_strand_id
1 'polypeptide(L)'
;LQVKLLSILGILGTADQRASEQMYEILQECMRRADSGVNVGYAIIYECVKCITRIYPDHALLELAASNISRFISSENHNLKYLGVTGLAQIVQVNASYAGEHQMVVVDCLEDPDETLKRKTL
;
A
#
# COMPACT_ATOMS: atom_id res chain seq x y z
N LEU A 1 -13.62 -1.82 12.65
CA LEU A 1 -14.68 -0.99 12.02
C LEU A 1 -14.12 -0.15 10.86
N GLN A 2 -13.02 0.60 11.04
CA GLN A 2 -12.38 1.39 9.98
C GLN A 2 -11.99 0.60 8.73
N VAL A 3 -11.42 -0.60 8.89
CA VAL A 3 -11.05 -1.49 7.76
C VAL A 3 -12.24 -1.82 6.84
N LYS A 4 -13.43 -2.04 7.40
CA LYS A 4 -14.64 -2.35 6.61
C LYS A 4 -15.17 -1.13 5.86
N LEU A 5 -15.05 0.06 6.45
CA LEU A 5 -15.45 1.31 5.80
C LEU A 5 -14.50 1.65 4.65
N LEU A 6 -13.19 1.48 4.83
CA LEU A 6 -12.20 1.68 3.77
C LEU A 6 -12.42 0.71 2.59
N SER A 7 -12.76 -0.55 2.88
CA SER A 7 -13.11 -1.53 1.85
C SER A 7 -14.36 -1.12 1.05
N ILE A 8 -15.40 -0.60 1.71
CA ILE A 8 -16.60 -0.08 1.04
C ILE A 8 -16.29 1.14 0.18
N LEU A 9 -15.49 2.08 0.68
CA LEU A 9 -15.05 3.26 -0.08
C LEU A 9 -14.30 2.84 -1.36
N GLY A 10 -13.40 1.85 -1.26
CA GLY A 10 -12.68 1.33 -2.43
C GLY A 10 -13.61 0.74 -3.48
N ILE A 11 -14.71 0.08 -3.08
CA ILE A 11 -15.73 -0.42 -4.02
C ILE A 11 -16.50 0.75 -4.66
N LEU A 12 -16.87 1.77 -3.88
CA LEU A 12 -17.66 2.90 -4.36
C LEU A 12 -16.89 3.83 -5.31
N GLY A 13 -15.57 3.98 -5.13
CA GLY A 13 -14.74 4.80 -6.02
C GLY A 13 -14.30 4.08 -7.30
N THR A 14 -14.52 2.77 -7.40
CA THR A 14 -14.13 2.01 -8.59
C THR A 14 -14.91 2.50 -9.81
N ALA A 15 -14.19 2.96 -10.84
CA ALA A 15 -14.76 3.49 -12.09
C ALA A 15 -15.63 4.77 -11.95
N ASP A 16 -15.57 5.46 -10.80
CA ASP A 16 -16.20 6.78 -10.61
C ASP A 16 -15.15 7.79 -10.10
N GLN A 17 -14.68 8.65 -10.99
CA GLN A 17 -13.69 9.67 -10.67
C GLN A 17 -14.21 10.68 -9.65
N ARG A 18 -15.46 11.12 -9.78
CA ARG A 18 -16.02 12.14 -8.90
C ARG A 18 -16.20 11.60 -7.48
N ALA A 19 -16.62 10.35 -7.35
CA ALA A 19 -16.66 9.67 -6.07
C ALA A 19 -15.24 9.48 -5.50
N SER A 20 -14.27 9.11 -6.34
CA SER A 20 -12.86 8.94 -5.94
C SER A 20 -12.26 10.23 -5.37
N GLU A 21 -12.46 11.36 -6.05
CA GLU A 21 -11.93 12.67 -5.63
C GLU A 21 -12.43 13.09 -4.24
N GLN A 22 -13.67 12.74 -3.89
CA GLN A 22 -14.22 12.98 -2.54
C GLN A 22 -13.53 12.15 -1.45
N MET A 23 -12.82 11.09 -1.83
CA MET A 23 -12.12 10.20 -0.90
C MET A 23 -10.67 10.59 -0.65
N TYR A 24 -10.08 11.46 -1.48
CA TYR A 24 -8.63 11.68 -1.44
C TYR A 24 -8.14 12.28 -0.11
N GLU A 25 -8.78 13.35 0.35
CA GLU A 25 -8.41 14.03 1.59
C GLU A 25 -8.59 13.10 2.80
N ILE A 26 -9.68 12.33 2.84
CA ILE A 26 -9.93 11.43 3.97
C ILE A 26 -8.97 10.24 3.98
N LEU A 27 -8.51 9.76 2.82
CA LEU A 27 -7.49 8.72 2.72
C LEU A 27 -6.13 9.23 3.20
N GLN A 28 -5.73 10.44 2.80
CA GLN A 28 -4.50 11.08 3.27
C GLN A 28 -4.50 11.22 4.79
N GLU A 29 -5.54 11.81 5.36
CA GLU A 29 -5.63 12.01 6.82
C GLU A 29 -5.75 10.67 7.56
N CYS A 30 -6.43 9.67 7.01
CA CYS A 30 -6.52 8.34 7.60
C CYS A 30 -5.14 7.67 7.70
N MET A 31 -4.34 7.73 6.63
CA MET A 31 -2.96 7.23 6.65
C MET A 31 -2.10 7.99 7.66
N ARG A 32 -2.19 9.32 7.68
CA ARG A 32 -1.43 10.16 8.62
C ARG A 32 -1.72 9.82 10.08
N ARG A 33 -2.99 9.61 10.43
CA ARG A 33 -3.39 9.24 11.79
C ARG A 33 -3.02 7.80 12.16
N ALA A 34 -3.01 6.91 11.17
CA ALA A 34 -2.68 5.50 11.38
C ALA A 34 -1.17 5.28 11.59
N ASP A 35 -0.32 6.20 11.14
CA ASP A 35 1.14 6.16 11.31
C ASP A 35 1.56 6.40 12.77
N SER A 36 1.32 5.37 13.58
CA SER A 36 1.48 5.37 15.04
C SER A 36 2.52 4.35 15.51
N GLY A 37 3.14 3.61 14.59
CA GLY A 37 4.15 2.60 14.91
C GLY A 37 3.61 1.29 15.51
N VAL A 38 2.29 1.12 15.63
CA VAL A 38 1.66 -0.08 16.19
C VAL A 38 0.92 -0.91 15.15
N ASN A 39 0.75 -2.21 15.42
CA ASN A 39 0.16 -3.18 14.48
C ASN A 39 -1.21 -2.77 13.91
N VAL A 40 -2.07 -2.16 14.73
CA VAL A 40 -3.38 -1.65 14.28
C VAL A 40 -3.21 -0.54 13.24
N GLY A 41 -2.24 0.35 13.43
CA GLY A 41 -1.92 1.41 12.48
C GLY A 41 -1.46 0.85 11.14
N TYR A 42 -0.57 -0.14 11.15
CA TYR A 42 -0.09 -0.79 9.94
C TYR A 42 -1.21 -1.46 9.13
N ALA A 43 -2.17 -2.10 9.80
CA ALA A 43 -3.33 -2.68 9.13
C ALA A 43 -4.21 -1.63 8.45
N ILE A 44 -4.39 -0.45 9.07
CA ILE A 44 -5.15 0.65 8.49
C ILE A 44 -4.41 1.24 7.29
N ILE A 45 -3.11 1.50 7.42
CA ILE A 45 -2.27 1.98 6.31
C ILE A 45 -2.35 1.04 5.11
N TYR A 46 -2.22 -0.27 5.35
CA TYR A 46 -2.31 -1.25 4.27
C TYR A 46 -3.70 -1.28 3.61
N GLU A 47 -4.78 -1.11 4.38
CA GLU A 47 -6.12 -0.98 3.82
C GLU A 47 -6.28 0.28 2.97
N CYS A 48 -5.69 1.41 3.39
CA CYS A 48 -5.65 2.63 2.60
C CYS A 48 -4.91 2.41 1.28
N VAL A 49 -3.76 1.72 1.27
CA VAL A 49 -3.02 1.39 0.03
C VAL A 49 -3.89 0.57 -0.94
N LYS A 50 -4.61 -0.44 -0.42
CA LYS A 50 -5.56 -1.21 -1.25
C LYS A 50 -6.71 -0.37 -1.79
N CYS A 51 -7.16 0.62 -1.04
CA CYS A 51 -8.21 1.54 -1.50
C CYS A 51 -7.68 2.47 -2.60
N ILE A 52 -6.53 3.12 -2.36
CA ILE A 52 -5.85 4.02 -3.31
C ILE A 52 -5.58 3.32 -4.64
N THR A 53 -5.19 2.04 -4.62
CA THR A 53 -4.91 1.27 -5.85
C THR A 53 -6.15 0.80 -6.61
N ARG A 54 -7.37 1.06 -6.10
CA ARG A 54 -8.65 0.69 -6.73
C ARG A 54 -9.46 1.89 -7.24
N ILE A 55 -9.32 3.04 -6.59
CA ILE A 55 -10.01 4.28 -6.97
C ILE A 55 -9.31 4.94 -8.16
N TYR A 56 -9.89 6.03 -8.69
CA TYR A 56 -9.23 6.79 -9.75
C TYR A 56 -7.85 7.29 -9.27
N PRO A 57 -6.77 7.12 -10.07
CA PRO A 57 -5.43 7.44 -9.60
C PRO A 57 -5.24 8.93 -9.26
N ASP A 58 -4.63 9.18 -8.12
CA ASP A 58 -4.11 10.49 -7.72
C ASP A 58 -2.62 10.36 -7.40
N HIS A 59 -1.82 11.28 -7.94
CA HIS A 59 -0.36 11.20 -7.82
C HIS A 59 0.11 11.35 -6.36
N ALA A 60 -0.47 12.29 -5.61
CA ALA A 60 -0.05 12.53 -4.22
C ALA A 60 -0.40 11.35 -3.31
N LEU A 61 -1.54 10.70 -3.53
CA LEU A 61 -1.91 9.47 -2.83
C LEU A 61 -1.00 8.30 -3.19
N LEU A 62 -0.64 8.13 -4.46
CA LEU A 62 0.28 7.06 -4.88
C LEU A 62 1.67 7.25 -4.30
N GLU A 63 2.20 8.48 -4.26
CA GLU A 63 3.45 8.82 -3.56
C GLU A 63 3.39 8.48 -2.07
N LEU A 64 2.31 8.88 -1.39
CA LEU A 64 2.11 8.58 0.03
C LEU A 64 2.01 7.07 0.30
N ALA A 65 1.32 6.35 -0.58
CA ALA A 65 1.20 4.89 -0.53
C ALA A 65 2.57 4.22 -0.73
N ALA A 66 3.31 4.60 -1.78
CA ALA A 66 4.63 4.07 -2.08
C ALA A 66 5.63 4.32 -0.94
N SER A 67 5.62 5.51 -0.34
CA SER A 67 6.46 5.86 0.81
C SER A 67 6.19 4.96 2.04
N ASN A 68 4.92 4.71 2.36
CA ASN A 68 4.57 3.82 3.47
C ASN A 68 4.90 2.35 3.17
N ILE A 69 4.70 1.91 1.93
CA ILE A 69 5.08 0.57 1.49
C ILE A 69 6.59 0.37 1.54
N SER A 70 7.39 1.36 1.14
CA SER A 70 8.84 1.33 1.28
C SER A 70 9.27 1.12 2.74
N ARG A 71 8.62 1.79 3.70
CA ARG A 71 8.85 1.57 5.14
C ARG A 71 8.47 0.16 5.60
N PHE A 72 7.43 -0.43 5.03
CA PHE A 72 7.03 -1.80 5.34
C PHE A 72 8.06 -2.80 4.85
N ILE A 73 8.62 -2.60 3.65
CA ILE A 73 9.62 -3.53 3.12
C ILE A 73 10.97 -3.42 3.85
N SER A 74 11.35 -2.21 4.27
CA SER A 74 12.57 -1.99 5.06
C SER A 74 12.41 -2.40 6.54
N SER A 75 11.28 -2.98 6.94
CA SER A 75 11.05 -3.39 8.33
C SER A 75 11.76 -4.70 8.67
N GLU A 76 12.25 -4.83 9.91
CA GLU A 76 12.71 -6.12 10.44
C GLU A 76 11.55 -7.12 10.68
N ASN A 77 10.30 -6.64 10.72
CA ASN A 77 9.13 -7.49 10.91
C ASN A 77 8.74 -8.17 9.59
N HIS A 78 8.84 -9.50 9.54
CA HIS A 78 8.54 -10.30 8.35
C HIS A 78 7.10 -10.09 7.83
N ASN A 79 6.12 -9.89 8.72
CA ASN A 79 4.74 -9.61 8.31
C ASN A 79 4.65 -8.26 7.58
N LEU A 80 5.40 -7.25 8.04
CA LEU A 80 5.43 -5.95 7.38
C LEU A 80 6.17 -6.05 6.05
N LYS A 81 7.30 -6.76 5.98
CA LYS A 81 7.98 -7.03 4.70
C LYS A 81 7.02 -7.64 3.68
N TYR A 82 6.30 -8.67 4.09
CA TYR A 82 5.30 -9.35 3.25
C TYR A 82 4.20 -8.40 2.76
N LEU A 83 3.65 -7.57 3.65
CA LEU A 83 2.66 -6.56 3.29
C LEU A 83 3.25 -5.51 2.35
N GLY A 84 4.51 -5.12 2.55
CA GLY A 84 5.26 -4.22 1.71
C GLY A 84 5.36 -4.73 0.27
N VAL A 85 5.88 -5.95 0.07
CA VAL A 85 6.01 -6.56 -1.26
C VAL A 85 4.64 -6.68 -1.94
N THR A 86 3.61 -7.12 -1.20
CA THR A 86 2.26 -7.26 -1.75
C THR A 86 1.65 -5.90 -2.12
N GLY A 87 1.85 -4.86 -1.31
CA GLY A 87 1.36 -3.51 -1.58
C GLY A 87 2.09 -2.87 -2.77
N LEU A 88 3.40 -3.09 -2.89
CA LEU A 88 4.18 -2.61 -4.03
C LEU A 88 3.65 -3.18 -5.35
N ALA A 89 3.37 -4.49 -5.39
CA ALA A 89 2.80 -5.13 -6.57
C ALA A 89 1.46 -4.49 -7.00
N GLN A 90 0.63 -4.06 -6.05
CA GLN A 90 -0.62 -3.35 -6.35
C GLN A 90 -0.37 -1.94 -6.89
N ILE A 91 0.59 -1.20 -6.33
CA ILE A 91 0.93 0.16 -6.79
C ILE A 91 1.50 0.11 -8.21
N VAL A 92 2.36 -0.85 -8.51
CA VAL A 92 2.96 -1.04 -9.85
C VAL A 92 1.91 -1.36 -10.91
N GLN A 93 0.83 -2.07 -10.57
CA GLN A 93 -0.28 -2.32 -11.48
C GLN A 93 -1.02 -1.03 -11.89
N VAL A 94 -1.01 -0.01 -11.02
CA VAL A 94 -1.61 1.30 -11.30
C VAL A 94 -0.63 2.20 -12.05
N ASN A 95 0.62 2.27 -11.59
CA ASN A 95 1.67 3.04 -12.23
C ASN A 95 3.02 2.31 -12.16
N ALA A 96 3.49 1.85 -13.32
CA ALA A 96 4.72 1.08 -13.46
C ALA A 96 6.00 1.86 -13.09
N SER A 97 5.98 3.20 -13.01
CA SER A 97 7.16 3.99 -12.63
C SER A 97 7.69 3.63 -11.24
N TYR A 98 6.81 3.19 -10.33
CA TYR A 98 7.18 2.79 -8.96
C TYR A 98 7.93 1.45 -8.90
N ALA A 99 8.01 0.69 -10.00
CA ALA A 99 8.78 -0.55 -10.04
C ALA A 99 10.30 -0.29 -9.96
N GLY A 100 10.78 0.79 -10.59
CA GLY A 100 12.21 1.11 -10.69
C GLY A 100 12.81 1.58 -9.36
N GLU A 101 12.07 2.41 -8.62
CA GLU A 101 12.53 2.98 -7.33
C GLU A 101 12.68 1.92 -6.23
N HIS A 102 11.99 0.78 -6.38
CA HIS A 102 11.99 -0.30 -5.40
C HIS A 102 12.56 -1.62 -5.94
N GLN A 103 13.24 -1.58 -7.09
CA GLN A 103 13.81 -2.76 -7.74
C GLN A 103 14.89 -3.45 -6.88
N MET A 104 15.71 -2.66 -6.18
CA MET A 104 16.71 -3.17 -5.21
C MET A 104 16.05 -3.95 -4.07
N VAL A 105 14.88 -3.48 -3.63
CA VAL A 105 14.16 -4.04 -2.49
C VAL A 105 13.52 -5.40 -2.84
N VAL A 106 13.04 -5.55 -4.07
CA VAL A 106 12.56 -6.84 -4.61
C VAL A 106 13.72 -7.85 -4.68
N VAL A 107 14.91 -7.41 -5.09
CA VAL A 107 16.11 -8.25 -5.13
C VAL A 107 16.51 -8.72 -3.73
N ASP A 108 16.53 -7.81 -2.74
CA ASP A 108 16.83 -8.16 -1.35
C ASP A 108 15.83 -9.17 -0.77
N CYS A 109 14.56 -9.10 -1.19
CA CYS A 109 13.51 -10.04 -0.78
C CYS A 109 13.65 -11.45 -1.43
N LEU A 110 14.39 -11.60 -2.53
CA LEU A 110 14.72 -12.90 -3.12
C LEU A 110 15.84 -13.61 -2.34
N GLU A 111 16.65 -12.86 -1.60
CA GLU A 111 17.73 -13.37 -0.75
C GLU A 111 17.28 -13.66 0.69
N ASP A 112 16.09 -13.21 1.10
CA ASP A 112 15.55 -13.37 2.46
C ASP A 112 15.37 -14.86 2.81
N PRO A 113 15.81 -15.34 3.99
CA PRO A 113 15.72 -16.75 4.37
C PRO A 113 14.28 -17.29 4.49
N ASP A 114 13.25 -16.43 4.52
CA ASP A 114 11.84 -16.84 4.52
C ASP A 114 11.35 -17.23 3.12
N GLU A 115 11.18 -18.54 2.90
CA GLU A 115 10.70 -19.13 1.64
C GLU A 115 9.29 -18.65 1.21
N THR A 116 8.46 -18.18 2.13
CA THR A 116 7.14 -17.61 1.81
C THR A 116 7.29 -16.26 1.11
N LEU A 117 8.28 -15.47 1.55
CA LEU A 117 8.61 -14.18 0.96
C LEU A 117 9.17 -14.38 -0.46
N LYS A 118 10.14 -15.29 -0.62
CA LYS A 118 10.76 -15.60 -1.93
C LYS A 118 9.72 -15.99 -2.98
N ARG A 119 8.79 -16.89 -2.64
CA ARG A 119 7.77 -17.40 -3.58
C ARG A 119 6.81 -16.34 -4.13
N LYS A 120 6.64 -15.21 -3.45
CA LYS A 120 5.74 -14.13 -3.89
C LYS A 120 6.43 -12.99 -4.63
N THR A 121 7.75 -12.94 -4.52
CA THR A 121 8.59 -11.98 -5.24
C THR A 121 8.85 -12.43 -6.68
N LEU A 122 8.77 -13.74 -6.94
CA LEU A 122 8.79 -14.39 -8.28
C LEU A 122 7.44 -14.24 -9.00
#